data_AF-A0A1F0ZQ24-F1
#
_entry.id   AF-A0A1F0ZQ24-F1
#
_cell.length_a   1.000
_cell.length_b   1.000
_cell.length_c   1.000
_cell.angle_alpha   90.00
_cell.angle_beta   90.00
_cell.angle_gamma   90.00
#
_symmetry.space_group_name_H-M   'P 1'
#
loop_
_entity.id
_entity.type
_entity.pdbx_description
1 polymer ?
#
loop_
_entity_poly.entity_id
_entity_poly.type
_entity_poly.pdbx_seq_one_letter_code
_entity_poly.pdbx_strand_id
1 'polypeptide(L)'
;MSVQQSIVNGFISRRGLITYSMLGSRNGSDGTGDCSGIMSQVLKEAGINIIGLPSTVTLGQQLANNGFYRVSINQDWDAQPADIILMSWGADMSSSGGAGGHVGAMIDDTYFISCDYSTQGATGQAINTYPWNDYYAWNKPNYIEVWRYADTAPQTKNQANTAVQPQEKAYYEANEVKYVNGIYQIKCDYLAPVGFDWTENGIPVSLVNWVDKDGNNLPDGADKDFKAGMYFSFELDEAHISDTGKGGYYGGYYWRLFEFGQFGPVWLSCWDKDDLVNYYE
;
A
#
# COMPACT_ATOMS: atom_id res chain seq x y z
N MET A 1 18.73 2.51 -23.69
CA MET A 1 18.88 2.97 -22.30
C MET A 1 18.04 2.05 -21.44
N SER A 2 18.54 1.54 -20.31
CA SER A 2 17.71 0.72 -19.41
C SER A 2 16.61 1.58 -18.77
N VAL A 3 15.53 0.94 -18.29
CA VAL A 3 14.44 1.64 -17.58
C VAL A 3 14.98 2.42 -16.38
N GLN A 4 15.86 1.81 -15.59
CA GLN A 4 16.46 2.44 -14.41
C GLN A 4 17.22 3.72 -14.78
N GLN A 5 18.04 3.65 -15.83
CA GLN A 5 18.80 4.82 -16.30
C GLN A 5 17.85 5.92 -16.83
N SER A 6 16.78 5.54 -17.52
CA SER A 6 15.77 6.49 -18.01
C SER A 6 15.05 7.19 -16.85
N ILE A 7 14.74 6.49 -15.76
CA ILE A 7 14.12 7.09 -14.57
C ILE A 7 15.02 8.16 -13.97
N VAL A 8 16.27 7.82 -13.67
CA VAL A 8 17.23 8.76 -13.06
C VAL A 8 17.51 9.95 -13.98
N ASN A 9 17.74 9.71 -15.27
CA ASN A 9 17.97 10.77 -16.26
C ASN A 9 16.74 11.66 -16.46
N GLY A 10 15.53 11.12 -16.32
CA GLY A 10 14.29 11.86 -16.39
C GLY A 10 14.20 12.96 -15.33
N PHE A 11 14.66 12.68 -14.11
CA PHE A 11 14.79 13.71 -13.08
C PHE A 11 15.94 14.67 -13.37
N ILE A 12 17.14 14.17 -13.65
CA ILE A 12 18.34 15.01 -13.83
C ILE A 12 18.14 16.04 -14.95
N SER A 13 17.53 15.63 -16.07
CA SER A 13 17.28 16.51 -17.22
C SER A 13 16.30 17.66 -16.94
N ARG A 14 15.57 17.60 -15.82
CA ARG A 14 14.59 18.61 -15.37
C ARG A 14 15.14 19.61 -14.36
N ARG A 15 16.38 19.45 -13.89
CA ARG A 15 17.02 20.41 -12.99
C ARG A 15 17.12 21.79 -13.63
N GLY A 16 16.78 22.83 -12.87
CA GLY A 16 16.77 24.22 -13.37
C GLY A 16 15.53 24.58 -14.20
N LEU A 17 14.64 23.63 -14.47
CA LEU A 17 13.48 23.84 -15.36
C LEU A 17 12.14 23.82 -14.62
N ILE A 18 12.04 23.05 -13.54
CA ILE A 18 10.77 22.80 -12.86
C ILE A 18 10.63 23.65 -11.61
N THR A 19 9.49 24.35 -11.50
CA THR A 19 9.05 25.04 -10.29
C THR A 19 8.01 24.20 -9.56
N TYR A 20 8.12 24.06 -8.24
CA TYR A 20 7.21 23.18 -7.51
C TYR A 20 5.78 23.76 -7.51
N SER A 21 4.79 22.98 -7.92
CA SER A 21 3.37 23.32 -7.84
C SER A 21 2.49 22.07 -7.92
N MET A 22 1.53 21.98 -7.00
CA MET A 22 0.47 20.96 -7.03
C MET A 22 -0.76 21.39 -7.86
N LEU A 23 -0.83 22.67 -8.23
CA LEU A 23 -1.98 23.27 -8.92
C LEU A 23 -1.74 23.49 -10.41
N GLY A 24 -0.48 23.48 -10.85
CA GLY A 24 -0.11 23.58 -12.26
C GLY A 24 -0.22 22.24 -12.97
N SER A 25 0.59 22.02 -14.02
CA SER A 25 0.49 20.78 -14.79
C SER A 25 0.93 19.52 -14.04
N ARG A 26 1.65 19.68 -12.92
CA ARG A 26 2.23 18.61 -12.07
C ARG A 26 3.29 17.73 -12.73
N ASN A 27 3.23 17.55 -14.04
CA ASN A 27 4.13 16.72 -14.85
C ASN A 27 5.26 17.50 -15.52
N GLY A 28 5.34 18.82 -15.34
CA GLY A 28 6.37 19.67 -15.93
C GLY A 28 6.06 20.25 -17.31
N SER A 29 4.91 19.95 -17.92
CA SER A 29 4.58 20.45 -19.27
C SER A 29 4.42 21.97 -19.38
N ASP A 30 4.10 22.66 -18.27
CA ASP A 30 4.04 24.12 -18.19
C ASP A 30 5.22 24.72 -17.38
N GLY A 31 6.27 23.93 -17.12
CA GLY A 31 7.38 24.30 -16.25
C GLY A 31 7.09 24.14 -14.76
N THR A 32 5.92 23.59 -14.38
CA THR A 32 5.58 23.31 -12.99
C THR A 32 5.36 21.83 -12.72
N GLY A 33 5.70 21.38 -11.52
CA GLY A 33 5.59 19.97 -11.15
C GLY A 33 5.47 19.72 -9.66
N ASP A 34 4.96 18.55 -9.29
CA ASP A 34 5.03 18.04 -7.92
C ASP A 34 5.66 16.65 -7.88
N CYS A 35 5.84 16.10 -6.68
CA CYS A 35 6.57 14.85 -6.47
C CYS A 35 6.01 13.70 -7.32
N SER A 36 4.73 13.38 -7.14
CA SER A 36 4.07 12.26 -7.82
C SER A 36 3.78 12.54 -9.29
N GLY A 37 3.53 13.79 -9.68
CA GLY A 37 3.33 14.20 -11.07
C GLY A 37 4.61 14.09 -11.90
N ILE A 38 5.74 14.58 -11.39
CA ILE A 38 7.04 14.44 -12.06
C ILE A 38 7.47 12.97 -12.09
N MET A 39 7.31 12.21 -11.00
CA MET A 39 7.61 10.77 -11.01
C MET A 39 6.79 10.04 -12.08
N SER A 40 5.48 10.33 -12.18
CA SER A 40 4.60 9.75 -13.19
C SER A 40 5.08 10.07 -14.62
N GLN A 41 5.53 11.31 -14.86
CA GLN A 41 6.05 11.71 -16.16
C GLN A 41 7.37 11.02 -16.50
N VAL A 42 8.28 10.94 -15.54
CA VAL A 42 9.57 10.23 -15.66
C VAL A 42 9.35 8.75 -15.99
N LEU A 43 8.41 8.09 -15.30
CA LEU A 43 8.05 6.69 -15.57
C LEU A 43 7.49 6.50 -16.98
N LYS A 44 6.59 7.38 -17.44
CA LYS A 44 6.07 7.34 -18.82
C LYS A 44 7.17 7.47 -19.86
N GLU A 45 8.11 8.38 -19.65
CA GLU A 45 9.26 8.58 -20.54
C GLU A 45 10.22 7.39 -20.54
N ALA A 46 10.29 6.66 -19.42
CA ALA A 46 11.01 5.39 -19.33
C ALA A 46 10.27 4.22 -19.99
N GLY A 47 9.07 4.43 -20.56
CA GLY A 47 8.27 3.41 -21.25
C GLY A 47 7.32 2.62 -20.34
N ILE A 48 7.14 3.06 -19.09
CA ILE A 48 6.23 2.43 -18.11
C ILE A 48 4.80 2.95 -18.33
N ASN A 49 3.83 2.05 -18.41
CA ASN A 49 2.44 2.41 -18.72
C ASN A 49 1.69 2.91 -17.48
N ILE A 50 2.07 4.11 -17.01
CA ILE A 50 1.38 4.83 -15.94
C ILE A 50 0.14 5.54 -16.50
N ILE A 51 -1.02 5.29 -15.90
CA ILE A 51 -2.28 5.92 -16.28
C ILE A 51 -2.48 7.22 -15.50
N GLY A 52 -2.71 8.34 -16.22
CA GLY A 52 -2.95 9.64 -15.58
C GLY A 52 -1.72 10.18 -14.83
N LEU A 53 -1.95 10.93 -13.76
CA LEU A 53 -0.92 11.44 -12.83
C LEU A 53 -1.31 11.04 -11.41
N PRO A 54 -1.14 9.75 -11.02
CA PRO A 54 -1.51 9.27 -9.69
C PRO A 54 -0.91 10.15 -8.59
N SER A 55 -1.59 10.20 -7.45
CA SER A 55 -1.00 10.74 -6.23
C SER A 55 -0.03 9.71 -5.64
N THR A 56 0.74 10.11 -4.64
CA THR A 56 1.59 9.17 -3.88
C THR A 56 0.77 7.99 -3.31
N VAL A 57 -0.51 8.23 -2.96
CA VAL A 57 -1.43 7.20 -2.44
C VAL A 57 -1.63 6.07 -3.46
N THR A 58 -1.80 6.41 -4.74
CA THR A 58 -2.18 5.43 -5.78
C THR A 58 -1.02 5.02 -6.69
N LEU A 59 0.15 5.64 -6.53
CA LEU A 59 1.32 5.35 -7.36
C LEU A 59 1.85 3.94 -7.15
N GLY A 60 1.86 3.42 -5.91
CA GLY A 60 2.30 2.04 -5.62
C GLY A 60 1.57 1.00 -6.47
N GLN A 61 0.26 1.15 -6.66
CA GLN A 61 -0.53 0.27 -7.52
C GLN A 61 -0.08 0.31 -8.98
N GLN A 62 0.23 1.50 -9.50
CA GLN A 62 0.71 1.64 -10.88
C GLN A 62 2.09 1.01 -11.04
N LEU A 63 2.96 1.11 -10.02
CA LEU A 63 4.26 0.45 -10.02
C LEU A 63 4.10 -1.08 -10.06
N ALA A 64 3.31 -1.65 -9.16
CA ALA A 64 3.04 -3.09 -9.12
C ALA A 64 2.50 -3.63 -10.46
N ASN A 65 1.59 -2.89 -11.10
CA ASN A 65 1.02 -3.27 -12.39
C ASN A 65 2.01 -3.20 -13.56
N ASN A 66 3.16 -2.56 -13.39
CA ASN A 66 4.11 -2.28 -14.46
C ASN A 66 5.52 -2.83 -14.19
N GLY A 67 5.62 -3.98 -13.52
CA GLY A 67 6.88 -4.71 -13.38
C GLY A 67 7.82 -4.18 -12.29
N PHE A 68 7.30 -3.33 -11.40
CA PHE A 68 8.00 -3.02 -10.15
C PHE A 68 7.58 -3.97 -9.06
N TYR A 69 8.47 -4.14 -8.09
CA TYR A 69 8.19 -4.87 -6.88
C TYR A 69 8.71 -4.19 -5.63
N ARG A 70 7.97 -4.33 -4.53
CA ARG A 70 8.32 -3.70 -3.26
C ARG A 70 9.45 -4.49 -2.59
N VAL A 71 10.59 -3.84 -2.34
CA VAL A 71 11.78 -4.44 -1.74
C VAL A 71 11.91 -4.16 -0.25
N SER A 72 11.19 -3.15 0.27
CA SER A 72 11.19 -2.82 1.69
C SER A 72 9.92 -2.07 2.08
N ILE A 73 9.51 -2.26 3.34
CA ILE A 73 8.56 -1.42 4.08
C ILE A 73 9.18 -1.12 5.43
N ASN A 74 9.37 0.16 5.78
CA ASN A 74 9.87 0.58 7.09
C ASN A 74 11.12 -0.17 7.62
N GLN A 75 11.91 -0.73 6.72
CA GLN A 75 13.10 -1.51 7.03
C GLN A 75 14.25 -1.03 6.15
N ASP A 76 15.48 -1.27 6.60
CA ASP A 76 16.66 -1.00 5.79
C ASP A 76 16.65 -1.86 4.53
N TRP A 77 17.27 -1.36 3.46
CA TRP A 77 17.47 -2.11 2.23
C TRP A 77 18.80 -1.75 1.58
N ASP A 78 19.30 -2.67 0.75
CA ASP A 78 20.46 -2.41 -0.11
C ASP A 78 20.02 -1.58 -1.32
N ALA A 79 20.29 -0.28 -1.28
CA ALA A 79 19.83 0.69 -2.25
C ALA A 79 20.42 0.47 -3.64
N GLN A 80 19.56 0.53 -4.65
CA GLN A 80 19.97 0.41 -6.06
C GLN A 80 19.47 1.62 -6.88
N PRO A 81 20.18 1.97 -7.97
CA PRO A 81 19.73 2.99 -8.89
C PRO A 81 18.28 2.75 -9.36
N ALA A 82 17.49 3.82 -9.34
CA ALA A 82 16.08 3.87 -9.68
C ALA A 82 15.12 3.12 -8.74
N ASP A 83 15.55 2.74 -7.53
CA ASP A 83 14.62 2.40 -6.46
C ASP A 83 13.71 3.60 -6.18
N ILE A 84 12.40 3.41 -6.29
CA ILE A 84 11.39 4.43 -6.04
C ILE A 84 10.98 4.35 -4.59
N ILE A 85 11.04 5.47 -3.89
CA ILE A 85 10.70 5.56 -2.48
C ILE A 85 9.37 6.31 -2.36
N LEU A 86 8.34 5.63 -1.87
CA LEU A 86 7.06 6.24 -1.48
C LEU A 86 7.08 6.50 0.02
N MET A 87 6.65 7.68 0.44
CA MET A 87 6.67 8.12 1.83
C MET A 87 5.31 8.66 2.26
N SER A 88 4.95 8.39 3.51
CA SER A 88 3.79 8.95 4.20
C SER A 88 4.16 9.48 5.59
N TRP A 89 3.54 10.58 5.99
CA TRP A 89 3.59 11.07 7.37
C TRP A 89 2.42 10.58 8.23
N GLY A 90 1.51 9.76 7.70
CA GLY A 90 0.60 8.98 8.54
C GLY A 90 1.05 7.53 8.69
N ALA A 91 0.18 6.69 9.26
CA ALA A 91 0.52 5.31 9.61
C ALA A 91 0.82 4.42 8.39
N ASP A 92 0.30 4.78 7.22
CA ASP A 92 0.41 4.04 5.96
C ASP A 92 0.30 5.00 4.76
N MET A 93 0.33 4.45 3.53
CA MET A 93 0.17 5.26 2.30
C MET A 93 -1.22 5.88 2.11
N SER A 94 -2.26 5.47 2.84
CA SER A 94 -3.63 6.01 2.69
C SER A 94 -3.70 7.52 2.94
N SER A 95 -2.86 7.98 3.86
CA SER A 95 -2.76 9.34 4.37
C SER A 95 -1.78 10.21 3.58
N SER A 96 -1.19 9.67 2.51
CA SER A 96 -0.10 10.31 1.77
C SER A 96 -0.58 11.30 0.70
N GLY A 97 -1.85 11.69 0.73
CA GLY A 97 -2.44 12.61 -0.21
C GLY A 97 -1.98 14.05 0.04
N GLY A 98 -1.84 14.83 -1.04
CA GLY A 98 -1.44 16.23 -0.90
C GLY A 98 -0.05 16.37 -0.28
N ALA A 99 0.05 17.15 0.79
CA ALA A 99 1.27 17.33 1.57
C ALA A 99 1.56 16.18 2.57
N GLY A 100 0.66 15.20 2.68
CA GLY A 100 0.80 14.07 3.61
C GLY A 100 1.79 13.00 3.15
N GLY A 101 2.35 13.11 1.95
CA GLY A 101 3.27 12.13 1.40
C GLY A 101 4.26 12.71 0.40
N HIS A 102 5.25 11.91 0.05
CA HIS A 102 6.30 12.30 -0.90
C HIS A 102 6.80 11.09 -1.70
N VAL A 103 7.40 11.36 -2.86
CA VAL A 103 8.02 10.33 -3.69
C VAL A 103 9.25 10.88 -4.41
N GLY A 104 10.24 10.01 -4.56
CA GLY A 104 11.38 10.22 -5.44
C GLY A 104 12.04 8.89 -5.79
N ALA A 105 13.25 8.95 -6.32
CA ALA A 105 14.03 7.76 -6.68
C ALA A 105 15.47 7.87 -6.18
N MET A 106 16.12 6.73 -5.99
CA MET A 106 17.56 6.67 -5.78
C MET A 106 18.30 6.90 -7.10
N ILE A 107 19.30 7.77 -7.10
CA ILE A 107 20.27 7.93 -8.18
C ILE A 107 21.25 6.76 -8.16
N ASP A 108 21.75 6.43 -6.97
CA ASP A 108 22.72 5.39 -6.65
C ASP A 108 22.46 4.85 -5.23
N ASP A 109 23.44 4.20 -4.61
CA ASP A 109 23.31 3.64 -3.25
C ASP A 109 23.24 4.72 -2.14
N THR A 110 23.48 5.99 -2.48
CA THR A 110 23.67 7.08 -1.50
C THR A 110 22.66 8.20 -1.70
N TYR A 111 22.43 8.61 -2.94
CA TYR A 111 21.73 9.85 -3.26
C TYR A 111 20.30 9.60 -3.74
N PHE A 112 19.35 10.27 -3.09
CA PHE A 112 17.94 10.35 -3.45
C PHE A 112 17.66 11.61 -4.26
N ILE A 113 16.80 11.53 -5.28
CA ILE A 113 16.34 12.65 -6.11
C ILE A 113 14.81 12.74 -6.12
N SER A 114 14.28 13.95 -5.96
CA SER A 114 12.84 14.21 -6.00
C SER A 114 12.48 15.56 -6.59
N CYS A 115 11.21 15.73 -6.96
CA CYS A 115 10.59 17.03 -7.15
C CYS A 115 9.94 17.47 -5.82
N ASP A 116 10.52 18.45 -5.14
CA ASP A 116 10.13 18.85 -3.79
C ASP A 116 10.05 20.38 -3.62
N TYR A 117 9.51 20.79 -2.47
CA TYR A 117 9.28 22.18 -2.10
C TYR A 117 10.38 22.75 -1.18
N SER A 118 11.54 22.09 -1.06
CA SER A 118 12.60 22.51 -0.12
C SER A 118 13.13 23.93 -0.37
N THR A 119 13.06 24.39 -1.62
CA THR A 119 13.45 25.74 -2.05
C THR A 119 12.32 26.76 -1.93
N GLN A 120 11.23 26.41 -1.24
CA GLN A 120 10.04 27.24 -1.04
C GLN A 120 9.39 27.70 -2.36
N GLY A 121 9.51 26.89 -3.40
CA GLY A 121 8.90 27.16 -4.71
C GLY A 121 9.70 28.13 -5.58
N ALA A 122 11.01 28.28 -5.34
CA ALA A 122 11.86 29.06 -6.22
C ALA A 122 11.82 28.55 -7.67
N THR A 123 11.76 29.48 -8.63
CA THR A 123 11.59 29.18 -10.05
C THR A 123 12.69 28.25 -10.57
N GLY A 124 12.30 27.10 -11.13
CA GLY A 124 13.22 26.12 -11.70
C GLY A 124 13.99 25.26 -10.68
N GLN A 125 13.72 25.39 -9.37
CA GLN A 125 14.49 24.78 -8.29
C GLN A 125 13.76 23.65 -7.56
N ALA A 126 12.83 22.95 -8.23
CA ALA A 126 12.06 21.87 -7.62
C ALA A 126 12.79 20.52 -7.61
N ILE A 127 13.74 20.28 -8.53
CA ILE A 127 14.43 18.99 -8.62
C ILE A 127 15.70 19.01 -7.78
N ASN A 128 15.68 18.37 -6.62
CA ASN A 128 16.78 18.38 -5.67
C ASN A 128 17.28 16.98 -5.34
N THR A 129 18.49 16.93 -4.76
CA THR A 129 19.17 15.68 -4.43
C THR A 129 19.75 15.75 -3.05
N TYR A 130 19.65 14.63 -2.32
CA TYR A 130 20.03 14.51 -0.93
C TYR A 130 20.68 13.16 -0.67
N PRO A 131 21.64 13.04 0.25
CA PRO A 131 21.97 11.74 0.84
C PRO A 131 20.70 11.17 1.50
N TRP A 132 20.35 9.93 1.17
CA TRP A 132 19.07 9.34 1.61
C TRP A 132 18.94 9.31 3.13
N ASN A 133 19.97 8.85 3.83
CA ASN A 133 19.94 8.72 5.30
C ASN A 133 19.74 10.07 5.99
N ASP A 134 20.35 11.14 5.46
CA ASP A 134 20.16 12.49 5.97
C ASP A 134 18.73 12.98 5.70
N TYR A 135 18.24 12.79 4.47
CA TYR A 135 16.88 13.15 4.09
C TYR A 135 15.83 12.46 4.97
N TYR A 136 15.98 11.16 5.20
CA TYR A 136 15.13 10.38 6.09
C TYR A 136 15.20 10.91 7.53
N ALA A 137 16.40 11.17 8.06
CA ALA A 137 16.60 11.67 9.42
C ALA A 137 15.98 13.07 9.65
N TRP A 138 16.01 13.94 8.65
CA TRP A 138 15.40 15.27 8.73
C TRP A 138 13.87 15.24 8.64
N ASN A 139 13.34 14.42 7.74
CA ASN A 139 11.91 14.42 7.40
C ASN A 139 11.08 13.47 8.25
N LYS A 140 11.66 12.36 8.72
CA LYS A 140 11.04 11.35 9.59
C LYS A 140 9.61 10.95 9.16
N PRO A 141 9.41 10.47 7.93
CA PRO A 141 8.12 9.90 7.56
C PRO A 141 7.79 8.70 8.47
N ASN A 142 6.51 8.51 8.76
CA ASN A 142 6.02 7.42 9.63
C ASN A 142 5.91 6.09 8.86
N TYR A 143 5.79 6.15 7.54
CA TYR A 143 5.70 4.99 6.68
C TYR A 143 6.46 5.19 5.38
N ILE A 144 7.23 4.18 4.96
CA ILE A 144 7.99 4.14 3.71
C ILE A 144 7.81 2.81 3.02
N GLU A 145 7.67 2.87 1.69
CA GLU A 145 7.85 1.72 0.80
C GLU A 145 8.95 2.00 -0.22
N VAL A 146 9.71 0.96 -0.55
CA VAL A 146 10.72 1.02 -1.61
C VAL A 146 10.35 0.06 -2.73
N TRP A 147 10.31 0.54 -3.97
CA TRP A 147 9.86 -0.18 -5.15
C TRP A 147 10.98 -0.25 -6.20
N ARG A 148 11.29 -1.45 -6.68
CA ARG A 148 12.36 -1.72 -7.63
C ARG A 148 11.83 -2.28 -8.94
N TYR A 149 12.34 -1.79 -10.06
CA TYR A 149 11.99 -2.31 -11.39
C TYR A 149 12.73 -3.61 -11.72
N ALA A 150 12.08 -4.56 -12.39
CA ALA A 150 12.73 -5.69 -13.04
C ALA A 150 12.03 -6.09 -14.36
N ASP A 151 12.84 -6.35 -15.41
CA ASP A 151 12.36 -6.72 -16.77
C ASP A 151 11.47 -7.96 -16.77
N THR A 152 11.79 -8.89 -15.90
CA THR A 152 10.89 -9.93 -15.40
C THR A 152 10.83 -9.71 -13.90
N ALA A 153 9.82 -8.98 -13.42
CA ALA A 153 9.52 -8.90 -12.00
C ALA A 153 9.62 -10.33 -11.43
N PRO A 154 10.49 -10.61 -10.45
CA PRO A 154 10.47 -11.90 -9.79
C PRO A 154 9.03 -12.09 -9.33
N GLN A 155 8.34 -13.12 -9.83
CA GLN A 155 6.96 -13.40 -9.42
C GLN A 155 6.83 -13.63 -7.90
N THR A 156 7.97 -13.68 -7.21
CA THR A 156 8.16 -13.92 -5.79
C THR A 156 8.65 -12.71 -4.98
N LYS A 157 8.84 -11.51 -5.57
CA LYS A 157 9.27 -10.31 -4.80
C LYS A 157 8.30 -9.14 -4.81
N ASN A 158 7.20 -9.22 -5.55
CA ASN A 158 5.99 -8.48 -5.16
C ASN A 158 5.39 -9.19 -3.96
N GLN A 159 6.10 -9.14 -2.83
CA GLN A 159 5.60 -9.66 -1.58
C GLN A 159 4.43 -8.76 -1.16
N ALA A 160 3.21 -9.29 -1.24
CA ALA A 160 2.35 -9.24 -0.06
C ALA A 160 3.19 -9.72 1.12
N ASN A 161 3.05 -9.09 2.29
CA ASN A 161 3.79 -9.48 3.49
C ASN A 161 4.11 -10.99 3.49
N THR A 162 5.38 -11.40 3.30
CA THR A 162 5.92 -12.75 3.60
C THR A 162 7.37 -12.89 3.13
N ALA A 163 8.30 -12.28 3.86
CA ALA A 163 9.53 -13.00 4.24
C ALA A 163 9.74 -12.96 5.76
N VAL A 164 8.67 -12.79 6.51
CA VAL A 164 8.59 -13.30 7.86
C VAL A 164 8.05 -14.71 7.73
N GLN A 165 8.71 -15.68 8.34
CA GLN A 165 8.07 -16.98 8.52
C GLN A 165 6.73 -16.71 9.25
N PRO A 166 5.59 -17.25 8.78
CA PRO A 166 4.34 -17.14 9.53
C PRO A 166 4.60 -17.76 10.91
N GLN A 167 4.63 -16.92 11.94
CA GLN A 167 4.85 -17.39 13.30
C GLN A 167 3.51 -17.77 13.93
N GLU A 168 2.47 -16.95 13.68
CA GLU A 168 1.14 -17.09 14.26
C GLU A 168 0.03 -16.68 13.27
N LYS A 169 -1.15 -17.30 13.44
CA LYS A 169 -2.34 -16.99 12.65
C LYS A 169 -2.92 -15.64 13.07
N ALA A 170 -3.35 -14.86 12.09
CA ALA A 170 -4.01 -13.58 12.35
C ALA A 170 -5.34 -13.80 13.07
N TYR A 171 -5.64 -12.93 14.03
CA TYR A 171 -6.96 -12.82 14.63
C TYR A 171 -7.39 -11.35 14.72
N TYR A 172 -8.70 -11.15 14.82
CA TYR A 172 -9.33 -9.85 14.69
C TYR A 172 -10.39 -9.67 15.76
N GLU A 173 -10.60 -8.43 16.19
CA GLU A 173 -11.70 -8.10 17.08
C GLU A 173 -13.01 -8.06 16.30
N ALA A 174 -14.05 -8.72 16.82
CA ALA A 174 -15.42 -8.53 16.39
C ALA A 174 -15.97 -7.26 17.06
N ASN A 175 -15.89 -6.11 16.38
CA ASN A 175 -16.36 -4.84 16.93
C ASN A 175 -17.90 -4.79 17.03
N GLU A 176 -18.61 -5.49 16.15
CA GLU A 176 -20.06 -5.72 16.25
C GLU A 176 -20.42 -7.11 15.71
N VAL A 177 -21.38 -7.80 16.33
CA VAL A 177 -21.95 -9.06 15.83
C VAL A 177 -23.46 -8.89 15.71
N LYS A 178 -24.01 -9.18 14.54
CA LYS A 178 -25.43 -8.91 14.25
C LYS A 178 -26.03 -9.94 13.30
N TYR A 179 -27.30 -10.26 13.51
CA TYR A 179 -28.09 -11.03 12.55
C TYR A 179 -28.60 -10.11 11.42
N VAL A 180 -28.04 -10.25 10.23
CA VAL A 180 -28.35 -9.43 9.05
C VAL A 180 -28.42 -10.35 7.82
N ASN A 181 -29.40 -10.14 6.95
CA ASN A 181 -29.58 -10.91 5.71
C ASN A 181 -29.70 -12.43 5.90
N GLY A 182 -30.22 -12.88 7.06
CA GLY A 182 -30.48 -14.29 7.34
C GLY A 182 -29.30 -15.06 7.96
N ILE A 183 -28.19 -14.39 8.24
CA ILE A 183 -26.99 -14.96 8.86
C ILE A 183 -26.48 -14.06 9.98
N TYR A 184 -25.72 -14.63 10.93
CA TYR A 184 -24.94 -13.82 11.86
C TYR A 184 -23.65 -13.37 11.18
N GLN A 185 -23.37 -12.08 11.27
CA GLN A 185 -22.23 -11.45 10.63
C GLN A 185 -21.43 -10.62 11.64
N ILE A 186 -20.14 -10.47 11.35
CA ILE A 186 -19.17 -9.71 12.14
C ILE A 186 -18.82 -8.44 11.38
N LYS A 187 -18.86 -7.31 12.08
CA LYS A 187 -18.18 -6.08 11.70
C LYS A 187 -16.82 -6.06 12.37
N CYS A 188 -15.78 -5.95 11.56
CA CYS A 188 -14.40 -5.79 12.03
C CYS A 188 -13.86 -4.45 11.51
N ASP A 189 -13.61 -3.51 12.41
CA ASP A 189 -13.14 -2.16 12.07
C ASP A 189 -11.71 -2.19 11.51
N TYR A 190 -10.92 -3.23 11.83
CA TYR A 190 -9.60 -3.42 11.21
C TYR A 190 -9.71 -3.82 9.74
N LEU A 191 -10.59 -4.79 9.43
CA LEU A 191 -10.78 -5.31 8.07
C LEU A 191 -11.79 -4.49 7.24
N ALA A 192 -12.50 -3.55 7.85
CA ALA A 192 -13.39 -2.62 7.14
C ALA A 192 -13.38 -1.24 7.82
N PRO A 193 -12.25 -0.51 7.76
CA PRO A 193 -12.02 0.71 8.54
C PRO A 193 -12.88 1.90 8.10
N VAL A 194 -13.39 1.87 6.87
CA VAL A 194 -14.24 2.92 6.29
C VAL A 194 -15.31 2.33 5.39
N GLY A 195 -16.46 2.98 5.31
CA GLY A 195 -17.53 2.61 4.37
C GLY A 195 -18.14 1.23 4.56
N PHE A 196 -18.09 0.68 5.77
CA PHE A 196 -18.66 -0.64 6.08
C PHE A 196 -20.15 -0.75 5.70
N ASP A 197 -20.48 -1.80 4.96
CA ASP A 197 -21.84 -2.25 4.68
C ASP A 197 -22.00 -3.75 5.03
N TRP A 198 -23.12 -4.12 5.65
CA TRP A 198 -23.36 -5.50 6.08
C TRP A 198 -23.52 -6.50 4.93
N THR A 199 -23.79 -6.03 3.71
CA THR A 199 -23.94 -6.88 2.52
C THR A 199 -22.60 -7.06 1.81
N GLU A 200 -21.70 -6.07 1.90
CA GLU A 200 -20.43 -6.08 1.17
C GLU A 200 -19.24 -6.48 2.05
N ASN A 201 -19.30 -6.23 3.36
CA ASN A 201 -18.14 -6.38 4.27
C ASN A 201 -18.42 -7.28 5.47
N GLY A 202 -19.68 -7.69 5.69
CA GLY A 202 -20.05 -8.51 6.83
C GLY A 202 -19.43 -9.90 6.75
N ILE A 203 -18.61 -10.26 7.74
CA ILE A 203 -17.93 -11.55 7.78
C ILE A 203 -18.88 -12.59 8.39
N PRO A 204 -19.19 -13.70 7.70
CA PRO A 204 -20.08 -14.72 8.26
C PRO A 204 -19.49 -15.38 9.52
N VAL A 205 -20.25 -15.38 10.62
CA VAL A 205 -19.84 -16.04 11.87
C VAL A 205 -19.54 -17.53 11.65
N SER A 206 -20.23 -18.17 10.73
CA SER A 206 -20.07 -19.60 10.45
C SER A 206 -18.80 -19.96 9.66
N LEU A 207 -17.95 -18.99 9.29
CA LEU A 207 -16.66 -19.22 8.60
C LEU A 207 -15.48 -18.57 9.34
N VAL A 208 -15.58 -18.50 10.66
CA VAL A 208 -14.49 -18.08 11.53
C VAL A 208 -14.38 -19.03 12.72
N ASN A 209 -13.19 -19.15 13.27
CA ASN A 209 -12.97 -19.77 14.58
C ASN A 209 -12.78 -18.68 15.65
N TRP A 210 -13.45 -18.83 16.79
CA TRP A 210 -13.34 -17.85 17.88
C TRP A 210 -12.09 -18.13 18.72
N VAL A 211 -11.44 -17.05 19.13
CA VAL A 211 -10.21 -17.09 19.92
C VAL A 211 -10.30 -16.17 21.13
N ASP A 212 -9.49 -16.43 22.14
CA ASP A 212 -9.29 -15.49 23.24
C ASP A 212 -8.40 -14.31 22.79
N LYS A 213 -8.20 -13.35 23.70
CA LYS A 213 -7.38 -12.15 23.47
C LYS A 213 -5.90 -12.44 23.18
N ASP A 214 -5.45 -13.66 23.45
CA ASP A 214 -4.09 -14.13 23.27
C ASP A 214 -4.00 -15.07 22.03
N GLY A 215 -5.07 -15.18 21.24
CA GLY A 215 -5.13 -15.95 20.00
C GLY A 215 -5.43 -17.44 20.16
N ASN A 216 -5.75 -17.91 21.38
CA ASN A 216 -6.03 -19.34 21.60
C ASN A 216 -7.46 -19.71 21.24
N ASN A 217 -7.64 -20.84 20.54
CA ASN A 217 -8.94 -21.36 20.13
C ASN A 217 -9.91 -21.56 21.31
N LEU A 218 -11.09 -20.94 21.20
CA LEU A 218 -12.21 -21.16 22.10
C LEU A 218 -13.08 -22.33 21.61
N PRO A 219 -13.80 -23.02 22.51
CA PRO A 219 -14.78 -24.02 22.10
C PRO A 219 -15.84 -23.41 21.19
N ASP A 220 -16.17 -24.16 20.14
CA ASP A 220 -17.21 -23.75 19.21
C ASP A 220 -18.59 -23.71 19.88
N GLY A 221 -19.48 -22.88 19.34
CA GLY A 221 -20.78 -22.55 19.93
C GLY A 221 -21.81 -22.25 18.85
N ALA A 222 -23.07 -21.98 19.25
CA ALA A 222 -24.06 -21.54 18.26
C ALA A 222 -23.76 -20.09 17.84
N ASP A 223 -23.91 -19.76 16.55
CA ASP A 223 -23.59 -18.45 15.99
C ASP A 223 -24.13 -17.24 16.79
N LYS A 224 -25.32 -17.41 17.39
CA LYS A 224 -26.01 -16.40 18.21
C LYS A 224 -25.33 -16.08 19.55
N ASP A 225 -24.44 -16.97 20.01
CA ASP A 225 -23.82 -16.88 21.33
C ASP A 225 -22.56 -16.00 21.31
N PHE A 226 -22.02 -15.71 20.12
CA PHE A 226 -20.88 -14.83 19.90
C PHE A 226 -21.27 -13.35 19.86
N LYS A 227 -20.37 -12.47 20.34
CA LYS A 227 -20.71 -11.07 20.68
C LYS A 227 -19.58 -10.12 20.36
N ALA A 228 -19.94 -8.83 20.29
CA ALA A 228 -18.97 -7.75 20.21
C ALA A 228 -17.92 -7.82 21.33
N GLY A 229 -16.67 -7.49 21.00
CA GLY A 229 -15.51 -7.54 21.91
C GLY A 229 -14.87 -8.92 22.07
N MET A 230 -15.35 -9.94 21.35
CA MET A 230 -14.67 -11.22 21.20
C MET A 230 -13.69 -11.17 20.01
N TYR A 231 -12.76 -12.13 19.95
CA TYR A 231 -11.78 -12.23 18.87
C TYR A 231 -12.04 -13.45 18.00
N PHE A 232 -11.74 -13.37 16.72
CA PHE A 232 -11.90 -14.45 15.76
C PHE A 232 -10.70 -14.56 14.83
N SER A 233 -10.45 -15.76 14.31
CA SER A 233 -9.47 -16.05 13.29
C SER A 233 -10.14 -16.79 12.13
N PHE A 234 -9.42 -16.90 11.02
CA PHE A 234 -9.81 -17.73 9.87
C PHE A 234 -9.04 -19.05 9.84
N GLU A 235 -8.15 -19.33 10.79
CA GLU A 235 -7.24 -20.47 10.81
C GLU A 235 -7.91 -21.81 10.44
N LEU A 236 -9.06 -22.12 11.04
CA LEU A 236 -9.71 -23.42 10.85
C LEU A 236 -10.63 -23.48 9.63
N ASP A 237 -11.03 -22.31 9.11
CA ASP A 237 -11.97 -22.17 7.99
C ASP A 237 -11.33 -21.61 6.72
N GLU A 238 -10.00 -21.44 6.73
CA GLU A 238 -9.23 -20.87 5.63
C GLU A 238 -9.47 -21.59 4.30
N ALA A 239 -9.70 -22.91 4.35
CA ALA A 239 -10.00 -23.72 3.16
C ALA A 239 -11.31 -23.32 2.44
N HIS A 240 -12.22 -22.66 3.15
CA HIS A 240 -13.51 -22.19 2.64
C HIS A 240 -13.48 -20.74 2.13
N ILE A 241 -12.33 -20.07 2.25
CA ILE A 241 -12.13 -18.68 1.82
C ILE A 241 -11.22 -18.67 0.59
N SER A 242 -11.70 -18.12 -0.52
CA SER A 242 -10.91 -18.02 -1.76
C SER A 242 -10.63 -16.58 -2.11
N ASP A 243 -9.37 -16.26 -2.40
CA ASP A 243 -9.00 -14.96 -2.96
C ASP A 243 -9.46 -14.87 -4.41
N THR A 244 -10.27 -13.86 -4.74
CA THR A 244 -10.78 -13.69 -6.11
C THR A 244 -9.78 -13.01 -7.05
N GLY A 245 -8.69 -12.46 -6.51
CA GLY A 245 -7.75 -11.62 -7.26
C GLY A 245 -8.25 -10.19 -7.52
N LYS A 246 -9.52 -9.90 -7.23
CA LYS A 246 -10.11 -8.56 -7.43
C LYS A 246 -9.81 -7.70 -6.21
N GLY A 247 -9.23 -6.53 -6.47
CA GLY A 247 -8.94 -5.56 -5.44
C GLY A 247 -9.00 -4.13 -5.95
N GLY A 248 -8.99 -3.16 -5.03
CA GLY A 248 -9.02 -1.75 -5.36
C GLY A 248 -8.92 -0.86 -4.13
N TYR A 249 -8.59 0.41 -4.32
CA TYR A 249 -8.52 1.37 -3.23
C TYR A 249 -9.85 2.09 -3.02
N TYR A 250 -10.28 2.19 -1.76
CA TYR A 250 -11.43 3.00 -1.36
C TYR A 250 -11.20 3.60 0.04
N GLY A 251 -11.47 4.90 0.18
CA GLY A 251 -11.31 5.61 1.44
C GLY A 251 -9.89 5.59 2.01
N GLY A 252 -8.88 5.42 1.15
CA GLY A 252 -7.47 5.33 1.53
C GLY A 252 -6.96 3.90 1.76
N TYR A 253 -7.83 2.92 1.95
CA TYR A 253 -7.45 1.54 2.22
C TYR A 253 -7.45 0.70 0.95
N TYR A 254 -6.57 -0.30 0.88
CA TYR A 254 -6.63 -1.33 -0.17
C TYR A 254 -7.64 -2.39 0.25
N TRP A 255 -8.57 -2.68 -0.64
CA TRP A 255 -9.61 -3.68 -0.46
C TRP A 255 -9.37 -4.85 -1.39
N ARG A 256 -9.60 -6.04 -0.87
CA ARG A 256 -9.55 -7.31 -1.59
C ARG A 256 -10.88 -8.03 -1.43
N LEU A 257 -11.36 -8.59 -2.53
CA LEU A 257 -12.59 -9.36 -2.56
C LEU A 257 -12.28 -10.85 -2.37
N PHE A 258 -12.92 -11.45 -1.39
CA PHE A 258 -12.82 -12.87 -1.07
C PHE A 258 -14.17 -13.56 -1.28
N GLU A 259 -14.15 -14.81 -1.71
CA GLU A 259 -15.32 -15.66 -1.76
C GLU A 259 -15.40 -16.48 -0.46
N PHE A 260 -16.46 -16.25 0.33
CA PHE A 260 -16.73 -16.94 1.60
C PHE A 260 -17.70 -18.11 1.38
N GLY A 261 -17.25 -19.11 0.61
CA GLY A 261 -18.01 -20.33 0.32
C GLY A 261 -19.46 -20.05 -0.12
N GLN A 262 -20.42 -20.61 0.63
CA GLN A 262 -21.86 -20.44 0.33
C GLN A 262 -22.42 -19.05 0.65
N PHE A 263 -21.67 -18.20 1.36
CA PHE A 263 -22.11 -16.89 1.81
C PHE A 263 -21.80 -15.78 0.80
N GLY A 264 -21.01 -16.09 -0.24
CA GLY A 264 -20.75 -15.18 -1.34
C GLY A 264 -19.53 -14.28 -1.12
N PRO A 265 -19.41 -13.21 -1.92
CA PRO A 265 -18.25 -12.34 -1.90
C PRO A 265 -18.28 -11.34 -0.73
N VAL A 266 -17.13 -11.14 -0.08
CA VAL A 266 -16.90 -10.18 1.00
C VAL A 266 -15.65 -9.34 0.69
N TRP A 267 -15.79 -8.02 0.76
CA TRP A 267 -14.70 -7.05 0.64
C TRP A 267 -14.06 -6.80 2.00
N LEU A 268 -12.75 -7.03 2.09
CA LEU A 268 -11.95 -6.81 3.30
C LEU A 268 -10.70 -6.01 2.98
N SER A 269 -10.26 -5.19 3.92
CA SER A 269 -9.09 -4.33 3.82
C SER A 269 -7.82 -5.10 4.17
N CYS A 270 -7.35 -5.93 3.23
CA CYS A 270 -6.08 -6.65 3.30
C CYS A 270 -5.56 -6.91 1.87
N TRP A 271 -4.30 -7.28 1.72
CA TRP A 271 -3.63 -7.36 0.40
C TRP A 271 -4.03 -8.58 -0.41
N ASP A 272 -4.09 -9.72 0.24
CA ASP A 272 -4.47 -11.02 -0.33
C ASP A 272 -4.91 -11.96 0.80
N LYS A 273 -5.12 -13.24 0.46
CA LYS A 273 -5.52 -14.24 1.44
C LYS A 273 -4.45 -14.49 2.49
N ASP A 274 -3.17 -14.40 2.14
CA ASP A 274 -2.10 -14.64 3.10
C ASP A 274 -2.14 -13.54 4.17
N ASP A 275 -2.30 -12.28 3.75
CA ASP A 275 -2.44 -11.12 4.63
C ASP A 275 -3.71 -11.12 5.47
N LEU A 276 -4.75 -11.83 5.03
CA LEU A 276 -5.98 -12.03 5.78
C LEU A 276 -5.84 -13.06 6.91
N VAL A 277 -4.89 -13.99 6.83
CA VAL A 277 -4.87 -15.16 7.72
C VAL A 277 -3.61 -15.29 8.55
N ASN A 278 -2.56 -14.53 8.26
CA ASN A 278 -1.27 -14.63 8.93
C ASN A 278 -0.79 -13.26 9.45
N TYR A 279 -0.11 -13.27 10.60
CA TYR A 279 0.68 -12.12 11.05
C TYR A 279 2.10 -12.19 10.51
N TYR A 280 2.72 -11.01 10.43
CA TYR A 280 4.08 -10.82 9.98
C TYR A 280 4.79 -9.87 10.96
N GLU A 281 6.00 -10.24 11.39
CA GLU A 281 6.91 -9.41 12.20
C GLU A 281 7.73 -8.42 11.35
#